data_AF-A0A1A7XCP9-F1
#
_entry.id   AF-A0A1A7XCP9-F1
#
_cell.length_a   1.000
_cell.length_b   1.000
_cell.length_c   1.000
_cell.angle_alpha   90.00
_cell.angle_beta   90.00
_cell.angle_gamma   90.00
#
_symmetry.space_group_name_H-M   'P 1'
#
loop_
_entity.id
_entity.type
_entity.pdbx_description
1 polymer ?
#
loop_
_entity_poly.entity_id
_entity_poly.type
_entity_poly.pdbx_seq_one_letter_code
_entity_poly.pdbx_strand_id
1 'polypeptide(L)'
;MAAAAMWDEQQAYEELLYWDGVIQQGHRLLPEDFDRYEELRYWYDCLCYEEELRQYHHFVASVDNINDERYAEESEAFRKPSGPQDRIVMAKHAEVYPSAEELEVVQTIVSHVECALKKVSDGMEKNKGETNKTGSKKERTLCGVMRIGLVAKGLILKGDQDLDLVLLCSSWPTVDLLNQVAERLLEQLEEISAGTYTVSPSPEAAAVFVKCTKESAMTLSIHLTSPSVRTEQTNEPAEEKETQTVDGPPDVLDRQKCLSALASLRHAKWFQAKVSSDVSVVVVIRIMRDLCTRVPSWTPLLGWPLELLVEKVIGTAERKMKASESFRRVLECIASGFLMEDAPGIKDPCEKEDVDAAAGLTTQQRENITQSAQLALRLCAFGQMHKVLGLDRKPLQPRRPMGAYGRHRSAQIPPTSHSSLPARSFPFEAERDDRESSRKRRTERISESEESLPKKLCQ
;
A
#
# COMPACT_ATOMS: atom_id res chain seq x y z
N MET A 1 -15.97 62.46 -8.43
CA MET A 1 -16.85 61.74 -7.50
C MET A 1 -18.16 61.44 -8.23
N ALA A 2 -18.21 60.34 -8.99
CA ALA A 2 -19.47 59.77 -9.44
C ALA A 2 -19.86 58.73 -8.39
N ALA A 3 -20.98 58.96 -7.71
CA ALA A 3 -21.51 58.01 -6.75
C ALA A 3 -21.85 56.72 -7.51
N ALA A 4 -21.28 55.59 -7.11
CA ALA A 4 -21.72 54.29 -7.59
C ALA A 4 -23.19 54.13 -7.16
N ALA A 5 -24.10 54.16 -8.12
CA ALA A 5 -25.51 53.90 -7.86
C ALA A 5 -25.62 52.44 -7.43
N MET A 6 -25.75 52.20 -6.12
CA MET A 6 -26.21 50.89 -5.63
C MET A 6 -27.67 50.77 -6.04
N TRP A 7 -27.94 50.03 -7.12
CA TRP A 7 -29.29 49.69 -7.49
C TRP A 7 -29.89 48.74 -6.45
N ASP A 8 -31.16 48.97 -6.10
CA ASP A 8 -31.98 48.04 -5.33
C ASP A 8 -32.47 46.94 -6.29
N GLU A 9 -32.27 45.66 -5.94
CA GLU A 9 -32.48 44.51 -6.85
C GLU A 9 -33.89 44.48 -7.44
N GLN A 10 -34.88 44.81 -6.62
CA GLN A 10 -36.29 44.82 -7.04
C GLN A 10 -36.59 45.99 -7.99
N GLN A 11 -35.98 47.16 -7.76
CA GLN A 11 -36.14 48.32 -8.64
C GLN A 11 -35.42 48.14 -9.97
N ALA A 12 -34.22 47.53 -9.94
CA ALA A 12 -33.47 47.19 -11.14
C ALA A 12 -34.22 46.20 -12.04
N TYR A 13 -34.85 45.19 -11.44
CA TYR A 13 -35.65 44.20 -12.16
C TYR A 13 -36.90 44.82 -12.80
N GLU A 14 -37.62 45.67 -12.07
CA GLU A 14 -38.80 46.38 -12.60
C GLU A 14 -38.42 47.34 -13.75
N GLU A 15 -37.29 48.03 -13.62
CA GLU A 15 -36.76 48.92 -14.67
C GLU A 15 -36.29 48.13 -15.91
N LEU A 16 -35.63 46.98 -15.73
CA LEU A 16 -35.29 46.06 -16.83
C LEU A 16 -36.52 45.55 -17.58
N LEU A 17 -37.57 45.15 -16.85
CA LEU A 17 -38.83 44.68 -17.45
C LEU A 17 -39.53 45.77 -18.25
N TYR A 18 -39.50 47.01 -17.76
CA TYR A 18 -40.03 48.15 -18.48
C TYR A 18 -39.30 48.35 -19.81
N TRP A 19 -37.96 48.38 -19.78
CA TRP A 19 -37.15 48.55 -20.99
C TRP A 19 -37.30 47.39 -21.97
N ASP A 20 -37.32 46.14 -21.50
CA ASP A 20 -37.59 44.96 -22.33
C ASP A 20 -38.97 45.04 -22.99
N GLY A 21 -39.99 45.50 -22.26
CA GLY A 21 -41.33 45.72 -22.80
C GLY A 21 -41.37 46.76 -23.91
N VAL A 22 -40.62 47.86 -23.76
CA VAL A 22 -40.48 48.91 -24.78
C VAL A 22 -39.76 48.39 -26.03
N ILE A 23 -38.68 47.62 -25.85
CA ILE A 23 -37.91 47.02 -26.96
C ILE A 23 -38.75 45.97 -27.71
N GLN A 24 -39.49 45.11 -26.99
CA GLN A 24 -40.35 44.08 -27.59
C GLN A 24 -41.51 44.66 -28.41
N GLN A 25 -41.98 45.86 -28.06
CA GLN A 25 -42.97 46.60 -28.84
C GLN A 25 -42.38 47.26 -30.10
N GLY A 26 -41.07 47.10 -30.35
CA GLY A 26 -40.38 47.54 -31.57
C GLY A 26 -39.85 48.97 -31.51
N HIS A 27 -39.86 49.61 -30.34
CA HIS A 27 -39.29 50.94 -30.15
C HIS A 27 -37.77 50.87 -29.99
N ARG A 28 -37.02 51.73 -30.70
CA ARG A 28 -35.58 51.89 -30.48
C ARG A 28 -35.33 52.88 -29.36
N LEU A 29 -34.55 52.45 -28.37
CA LEU A 29 -34.07 53.32 -27.30
C LEU A 29 -33.12 54.37 -27.82
N LEU A 30 -33.14 55.56 -27.21
CA LEU A 30 -32.12 56.58 -27.43
C LEU A 30 -30.78 56.05 -26.90
N PRO A 31 -29.64 56.50 -27.44
CA PRO A 31 -28.32 55.99 -27.05
C PRO A 31 -28.07 56.00 -25.53
N GLU A 32 -28.46 57.07 -24.84
CA GLU A 32 -28.27 57.20 -23.38
C GLU A 32 -29.15 56.23 -22.57
N ASP A 33 -30.37 55.97 -23.04
CA ASP A 33 -31.29 55.01 -22.40
C ASP A 33 -30.87 53.56 -22.68
N PHE A 34 -30.30 53.31 -23.87
CA PHE A 34 -29.75 52.02 -24.23
C PHE A 34 -28.53 51.68 -23.37
N ASP A 35 -27.60 52.63 -23.20
CA ASP A 35 -26.42 52.46 -22.36
C ASP A 35 -26.82 52.16 -20.90
N ARG A 36 -27.84 52.86 -20.37
CA ARG A 36 -28.39 52.61 -19.03
C ARG A 36 -29.04 51.22 -18.90
N TYR A 37 -29.80 50.79 -19.91
CA TYR A 37 -30.38 49.45 -19.95
C TYR A 37 -29.30 48.37 -20.01
N GLU A 38 -28.25 48.56 -20.82
CA GLU A 38 -27.16 47.60 -20.96
C GLU A 38 -26.32 47.49 -19.68
N GLU A 39 -26.02 48.63 -19.02
CA GLU A 39 -25.34 48.65 -17.72
C GLU A 39 -26.17 47.95 -16.62
N LEU A 40 -27.48 48.22 -16.57
CA LEU A 40 -28.39 47.61 -15.58
C LEU A 40 -28.56 46.11 -15.82
N ARG A 41 -28.66 45.70 -17.09
CA ARG A 41 -28.76 44.28 -17.49
C ARG A 41 -27.48 43.53 -17.15
N TYR A 42 -26.32 44.11 -17.47
CA TYR A 42 -25.03 43.52 -17.13
C TYR A 42 -24.86 43.39 -15.60
N TRP A 43 -25.32 44.38 -14.83
CA TRP A 43 -25.30 44.32 -13.37
C TRP A 43 -26.23 43.23 -12.82
N TYR A 44 -27.44 43.10 -13.34
CA TYR A 44 -28.39 42.06 -12.93
C TYR A 44 -27.90 40.67 -13.31
N ASP A 45 -27.35 40.50 -14.53
CA ASP A 45 -26.71 39.25 -14.95
C ASP A 45 -25.55 38.89 -14.00
N CYS A 46 -24.70 39.85 -13.61
CA CYS A 46 -23.64 39.61 -12.63
C CYS A 46 -24.16 39.15 -11.26
N LEU A 47 -25.28 39.72 -10.77
CA LEU A 47 -25.92 39.28 -9.53
C LEU A 47 -26.48 37.86 -9.62
N CYS A 48 -27.18 37.53 -10.72
CA CYS A 48 -27.69 36.19 -10.94
C CYS A 48 -26.54 35.16 -11.01
N TYR A 49 -25.44 35.50 -11.69
CA TYR A 49 -24.24 34.65 -11.72
C TYR A 49 -23.61 34.48 -10.32
N GLU A 50 -23.56 35.52 -9.49
CA GLU A 50 -23.06 35.40 -8.11
C GLU A 50 -23.94 34.51 -7.23
N GLU A 51 -25.26 34.60 -7.37
CA GLU A 51 -26.21 33.79 -6.60
C GLU A 51 -26.18 32.31 -7.04
N GLU A 52 -26.07 32.05 -8.35
CA GLU A 52 -25.81 30.69 -8.87
C GLU A 52 -24.48 30.12 -8.34
N LEU A 53 -23.43 30.95 -8.27
CA LEU A 53 -22.14 30.54 -7.71
C LEU A 53 -22.24 30.21 -6.22
N ARG A 54 -23.01 31.00 -5.45
CA ARG A 54 -23.29 30.74 -4.03
C ARG A 54 -24.05 29.43 -3.84
N GLN A 55 -25.07 29.18 -4.66
CA GLN A 55 -25.82 27.92 -4.62
C GLN A 55 -24.93 26.72 -4.98
N TYR A 56 -24.05 26.86 -5.97
CA TYR A 56 -23.06 25.84 -6.31
C TYR A 56 -22.07 25.60 -5.15
N HIS A 57 -21.55 26.66 -4.53
CA HIS A 57 -20.66 26.53 -3.36
C HIS A 57 -21.37 25.88 -2.15
N HIS A 58 -22.63 26.23 -1.91
CA HIS A 58 -23.44 25.60 -0.86
C HIS A 58 -23.70 24.11 -1.16
N PHE A 59 -23.97 23.77 -2.42
CA PHE A 59 -24.11 22.38 -2.86
C PHE A 59 -22.81 21.60 -2.65
N VAL A 60 -21.66 22.13 -3.10
CA VAL A 60 -20.34 21.50 -2.89
C VAL A 60 -20.06 21.31 -1.40
N ALA A 61 -20.28 22.33 -0.57
CA ALA A 61 -20.10 22.22 0.88
C ALA A 61 -21.05 21.19 1.53
N SER A 62 -22.28 21.08 1.05
CA SER A 62 -23.22 20.06 1.54
C SER A 62 -22.80 18.64 1.17
N VAL A 63 -22.25 18.44 -0.03
CA VAL A 63 -21.69 17.16 -0.49
C VAL A 63 -20.44 16.79 0.32
N ASP A 64 -19.57 17.77 0.59
CA ASP A 64 -18.38 17.58 1.42
C ASP A 64 -18.76 17.23 2.86
N ASN A 65 -19.76 17.91 3.45
CA ASN A 65 -20.27 17.58 4.79
C ASN A 65 -20.87 16.16 4.85
N ILE A 66 -21.66 15.74 3.85
CA ILE A 66 -22.23 14.38 3.79
C ILE A 66 -21.11 13.34 3.69
N ASN A 67 -20.06 13.63 2.91
CA ASN A 67 -18.91 12.75 2.82
C ASN A 67 -18.15 12.69 4.14
N ASP A 68 -17.91 13.82 4.81
CA ASP A 68 -17.24 13.89 6.11
C ASP A 68 -18.03 13.18 7.22
N GLU A 69 -19.35 13.31 7.24
CA GLU A 69 -20.24 12.57 8.14
C GLU A 69 -20.14 11.06 7.89
N ARG A 70 -20.16 10.62 6.62
CA ARG A 70 -19.93 9.20 6.26
C ARG A 70 -18.55 8.71 6.69
N TYR A 71 -17.50 9.50 6.49
CA TYR A 71 -16.14 9.16 6.93
C TYR A 71 -16.05 9.07 8.47
N ALA A 72 -16.76 9.95 9.19
CA ALA A 72 -16.84 9.94 10.64
C ALA A 72 -17.59 8.69 11.16
N GLU A 73 -18.71 8.33 10.55
CA GLU A 73 -19.48 7.12 10.87
C GLU A 73 -18.70 5.83 10.59
N GLU A 74 -17.98 5.76 9.46
CA GLU A 74 -17.10 4.63 9.13
C GLU A 74 -15.95 4.49 10.15
N SER A 75 -15.38 5.62 10.58
CA SER A 75 -14.35 5.67 11.62
C SER A 75 -14.88 5.20 12.98
N GLU A 76 -16.09 5.61 13.37
CA GLU A 76 -16.75 5.14 14.60
C GLU A 76 -17.13 3.65 14.56
N ALA A 77 -17.59 3.13 13.41
CA ALA A 77 -17.89 1.72 13.23
C ALA A 77 -16.63 0.84 13.37
N PHE A 78 -15.47 1.35 12.95
CA PHE A 78 -14.19 0.68 13.14
C PHE A 78 -13.74 0.71 14.61
N ARG A 79 -14.10 1.76 15.37
CA ARG A 79 -13.85 1.87 16.83
C ARG A 79 -14.79 1.00 17.69
N LYS A 80 -15.92 0.53 17.16
CA LYS A 80 -16.83 -0.38 17.90
C LYS A 80 -16.11 -1.70 18.30
N PRO A 81 -16.43 -2.27 19.48
CA PRO A 81 -15.79 -3.49 19.97
C PRO A 81 -15.84 -4.63 18.94
N SER A 82 -14.71 -5.30 18.74
CA SER A 82 -14.57 -6.42 17.81
C SER A 82 -15.61 -7.50 18.08
N GLY A 83 -16.35 -7.88 17.03
CA GLY A 83 -17.37 -8.93 17.10
C GLY A 83 -16.75 -10.30 17.45
N PRO A 84 -17.57 -11.30 17.82
CA PRO A 84 -17.05 -12.63 18.16
C PRO A 84 -16.15 -13.25 17.08
N GLN A 85 -16.45 -13.00 15.80
CA GLN A 85 -15.68 -13.52 14.68
C GLN A 85 -14.35 -12.77 14.49
N ASP A 86 -14.32 -11.44 14.63
CA ASP A 86 -13.08 -10.67 14.64
C ASP A 86 -12.13 -11.15 15.74
N ARG A 87 -12.64 -11.49 16.93
CA ARG A 87 -11.80 -12.02 18.02
C ARG A 87 -11.16 -13.35 17.65
N ILE A 88 -11.85 -14.22 16.94
CA ILE A 88 -11.31 -15.52 16.49
C ILE A 88 -10.21 -15.29 15.45
N VAL A 89 -10.46 -14.38 14.49
CA VAL A 89 -9.49 -14.00 13.44
C VAL A 89 -8.24 -13.37 14.05
N MET A 90 -8.41 -12.43 14.97
CA MET A 90 -7.29 -11.79 15.68
C MET A 90 -6.57 -12.76 16.62
N ALA A 91 -7.27 -13.73 17.22
CA ALA A 91 -6.63 -14.78 18.01
C ALA A 91 -5.76 -15.69 17.13
N LYS A 92 -6.25 -16.07 15.94
CA LYS A 92 -5.42 -16.83 14.99
C LYS A 92 -4.23 -16.00 14.51
N HIS A 93 -4.45 -14.72 14.18
CA HIS A 93 -3.36 -13.81 13.80
C HIS A 93 -2.28 -13.74 14.89
N ALA A 94 -2.66 -13.58 16.16
CA ALA A 94 -1.72 -13.56 17.28
C ALA A 94 -0.99 -14.91 17.51
N GLU A 95 -1.65 -16.04 17.22
CA GLU A 95 -1.04 -17.37 17.29
C GLU A 95 0.06 -17.55 16.24
N VAL A 96 -0.17 -17.08 15.01
CA VAL A 96 0.77 -17.26 13.88
C VAL A 96 1.78 -16.13 13.74
N TYR A 97 1.54 -14.98 14.36
CA TYR A 97 2.42 -13.83 14.28
C TYR A 97 3.68 -14.02 15.12
N PRO A 98 4.90 -13.80 14.58
CA PRO A 98 6.13 -14.02 15.31
C PRO A 98 6.21 -13.27 16.64
N SER A 99 6.96 -13.82 17.59
CA SER A 99 7.23 -13.14 18.86
C SER A 99 8.08 -11.88 18.63
N ALA A 100 8.09 -10.97 19.60
CA ALA A 100 8.93 -9.77 19.52
C ALA A 100 10.43 -10.13 19.39
N GLU A 101 10.86 -11.20 20.06
CA GLU A 101 12.23 -11.72 20.02
C GLU A 101 12.58 -12.27 18.64
N GLU A 102 11.69 -13.04 18.01
CA GLU A 102 11.88 -13.56 16.64
C GLU A 102 12.01 -12.42 15.63
N LEU A 103 11.18 -11.38 15.75
CA LEU A 103 11.25 -10.20 14.89
C LEU A 103 12.53 -9.38 15.10
N GLU A 104 12.99 -9.28 16.35
CA GLU A 104 14.27 -8.63 16.67
C GLU A 104 15.43 -9.38 16.02
N VAL A 105 15.45 -10.71 16.10
CA VAL A 105 16.46 -11.55 15.42
C VAL A 105 16.45 -11.30 13.91
N VAL A 106 15.28 -11.31 13.26
CA VAL A 106 15.17 -11.01 11.82
C VAL A 106 15.73 -9.63 11.50
N GLN A 107 15.35 -8.61 12.28
CA GLN A 107 15.82 -7.24 12.06
C GLN A 107 17.35 -7.14 12.26
N THR A 108 17.91 -7.79 13.28
CA THR A 108 19.36 -7.82 13.52
C THR A 108 20.10 -8.47 12.36
N ILE A 109 19.64 -9.63 11.88
CA ILE A 109 20.26 -10.33 10.74
C ILE A 109 20.24 -9.44 9.49
N VAL A 110 19.08 -8.89 9.15
CA VAL A 110 18.93 -8.01 7.98
C VAL A 110 19.82 -6.76 8.12
N SER A 111 19.85 -6.13 9.29
CA SER A 111 20.71 -4.95 9.53
C SER A 111 22.21 -5.26 9.47
N HIS A 112 22.66 -6.41 9.97
CA HIS A 112 24.07 -6.83 9.86
C HIS A 112 24.45 -7.04 8.40
N VAL A 113 23.62 -7.76 7.64
CA VAL A 113 23.87 -8.02 6.21
C VAL A 113 23.81 -6.73 5.38
N GLU A 114 22.86 -5.84 5.61
CA GLU A 114 22.77 -4.54 4.93
C GLU A 114 24.02 -3.67 5.21
N CYS A 115 24.48 -3.64 6.47
CA CYS A 115 25.69 -2.92 6.85
C CYS A 115 26.94 -3.53 6.18
N ALA A 116 27.05 -4.86 6.19
CA ALA A 116 28.17 -5.56 5.55
C ALA A 116 28.20 -5.35 4.03
N LEU A 117 27.05 -5.45 3.35
CA LEU A 117 26.95 -5.19 1.91
C LEU A 117 27.27 -3.72 1.56
N LYS A 118 26.89 -2.77 2.42
CA LYS A 118 27.30 -1.37 2.26
C LYS A 118 28.82 -1.22 2.31
N LYS A 119 29.50 -1.84 3.28
CA LYS A 119 30.96 -1.85 3.37
C LYS A 119 31.61 -2.55 2.17
N VAL A 120 31.03 -3.66 1.69
CA VAL A 120 31.49 -4.37 0.48
C VAL A 120 31.43 -3.45 -0.75
N SER A 121 30.31 -2.72 -0.93
CA SER A 121 30.18 -1.73 -2.00
C SER A 121 31.24 -0.63 -1.87
N ASP A 122 31.38 -0.01 -0.69
CA ASP A 122 32.37 1.05 -0.48
C ASP A 122 33.82 0.58 -0.74
N GLY A 123 34.13 -0.67 -0.41
CA GLY A 123 35.43 -1.30 -0.68
C GLY A 123 35.66 -1.64 -2.15
N MET A 124 34.63 -2.03 -2.90
CA MET A 124 34.72 -2.29 -4.34
C MET A 124 34.93 -1.00 -5.14
N GLU A 125 34.30 0.11 -4.72
CA GLU A 125 34.49 1.42 -5.34
C GLU A 125 35.91 1.99 -5.11
N LYS A 126 36.49 1.80 -3.92
CA LYS A 126 37.86 2.27 -3.61
C LYS A 126 38.92 1.61 -4.48
N ASN A 127 38.83 0.30 -4.72
CA ASN A 127 39.79 -0.43 -5.56
C ASN A 127 39.76 0.03 -7.04
N LYS A 128 38.61 0.53 -7.53
CA LYS A 128 38.50 1.14 -8.88
C LYS A 128 38.97 2.60 -8.93
N GLY A 129 39.23 3.22 -7.78
CA GLY A 129 39.60 4.63 -7.63
C GLY A 129 41.07 4.92 -7.93
N GLU A 130 41.97 3.96 -7.69
CA GLU A 130 43.42 4.17 -7.86
C GLU A 130 43.88 4.17 -9.32
N THR A 131 43.08 3.66 -10.26
CA THR A 131 43.49 3.46 -11.66
C THR A 131 42.96 4.51 -12.66
N ASN A 132 42.05 5.42 -12.31
CA ASN A 132 41.51 6.38 -13.28
C ASN A 132 41.11 7.73 -12.66
N LYS A 133 41.99 8.73 -12.81
CA LYS A 133 41.75 10.17 -12.62
C LYS A 133 41.15 10.78 -13.90
N THR A 134 39.86 10.59 -14.16
CA THR A 134 39.11 11.39 -15.14
C THR A 134 37.66 11.52 -14.68
N GLY A 135 37.19 12.77 -14.52
CA GLY A 135 35.94 13.16 -13.86
C GLY A 135 34.65 12.86 -14.64
N SER A 136 34.41 11.61 -15.02
CA SER A 136 33.06 11.14 -15.33
C SER A 136 32.44 10.56 -14.04
N LYS A 137 31.13 10.78 -13.81
CA LYS A 137 30.40 10.14 -12.70
C LYS A 137 30.56 8.61 -12.87
N LYS A 138 31.50 7.99 -12.15
CA LYS A 138 31.70 6.54 -12.17
C LYS A 138 30.41 5.90 -11.64
N GLU A 139 29.73 5.18 -12.52
CA GLU A 139 28.56 4.39 -12.16
C GLU A 139 29.00 3.32 -11.17
N ARG A 140 28.41 3.33 -9.97
CA ARG A 140 28.77 2.37 -8.92
C ARG A 140 28.47 0.96 -9.39
N THR A 141 29.35 0.01 -9.07
CA THR A 141 29.20 -1.40 -9.47
C THR A 141 28.00 -2.01 -8.76
N LEU A 142 27.88 -1.75 -7.45
CA LEU A 142 26.74 -2.09 -6.63
C LEU A 142 25.91 -0.83 -6.40
N CYS A 143 24.69 -0.81 -6.89
CA CYS A 143 23.80 0.36 -6.85
C CYS A 143 23.04 0.47 -5.52
N GLY A 144 22.72 -0.67 -4.89
CA GLY A 144 22.04 -0.69 -3.61
C GLY A 144 21.46 -2.05 -3.23
N VAL A 145 21.07 -2.16 -1.95
CA VAL A 145 20.40 -3.32 -1.37
C VAL A 145 18.95 -2.96 -1.10
N MET A 146 18.03 -3.84 -1.45
CA MET A 146 16.61 -3.67 -1.20
C MET A 146 16.02 -4.91 -0.53
N ARG A 147 15.24 -4.70 0.53
CA ARG A 147 14.43 -5.76 1.13
C ARG A 147 13.35 -6.18 0.13
N ILE A 148 13.13 -7.48 -0.03
CA ILE A 148 12.02 -8.03 -0.82
C ILE A 148 11.28 -9.11 -0.02
N GLY A 149 10.36 -9.83 -0.67
CA GLY A 149 9.67 -10.97 -0.08
C GLY A 149 8.91 -10.63 1.21
N LEU A 150 8.95 -11.54 2.17
CA LEU A 150 8.17 -11.45 3.41
C LEU A 150 8.63 -10.33 4.33
N VAL A 151 9.95 -10.09 4.37
CA VAL A 151 10.58 -9.03 5.18
C VAL A 151 10.08 -7.67 4.73
N ALA A 152 10.16 -7.40 3.43
CA ALA A 152 9.73 -6.12 2.88
C ALA A 152 8.24 -5.89 3.07
N LYS A 153 7.41 -6.93 2.94
CA LYS A 153 5.94 -6.82 3.00
C LYS A 153 5.40 -6.90 4.44
N GLY A 154 6.25 -7.17 5.43
CA GLY A 154 5.83 -7.40 6.81
C GLY A 154 4.93 -8.61 6.98
N LEU A 155 5.12 -9.66 6.17
CA LEU A 155 4.23 -10.83 6.13
C LEU A 155 4.76 -12.05 6.90
N ILE A 156 5.90 -11.94 7.58
CA ILE A 156 6.56 -13.03 8.32
C ILE A 156 5.60 -13.67 9.33
N LEU A 157 5.58 -15.00 9.35
CA LEU A 157 4.87 -15.86 10.28
C LEU A 157 5.83 -16.69 11.14
N LYS A 158 5.34 -17.24 12.25
CA LYS A 158 6.11 -18.17 13.08
C LYS A 158 6.57 -19.36 12.26
N GLY A 159 7.86 -19.68 12.38
CA GLY A 159 8.50 -20.77 11.64
C GLY A 159 9.01 -20.40 10.25
N ASP A 160 8.75 -19.18 9.75
CA ASP A 160 9.42 -18.70 8.53
C ASP A 160 10.92 -18.58 8.81
N GLN A 161 11.74 -19.29 8.02
CA GLN A 161 13.21 -19.29 8.15
C GLN A 161 13.91 -18.58 7.00
N ASP A 162 13.19 -18.31 5.91
CA ASP A 162 13.75 -17.76 4.68
C ASP A 162 13.50 -16.25 4.62
N LEU A 163 14.58 -15.49 4.42
CA LEU A 163 14.58 -14.04 4.28
C LEU A 163 15.19 -13.66 2.94
N ASP A 164 14.64 -12.65 2.26
CA ASP A 164 15.08 -12.30 0.91
C ASP A 164 15.49 -10.83 0.78
N LEU A 165 16.67 -10.61 0.19
CA LEU A 165 17.18 -9.30 -0.23
C LEU A 165 17.54 -9.33 -1.73
N VAL A 166 17.49 -8.17 -2.37
CA VAL A 166 18.01 -7.96 -3.73
C VAL A 166 19.19 -7.02 -3.68
N LEU A 167 20.30 -7.42 -4.28
CA LEU A 167 21.46 -6.58 -4.55
C LEU A 167 21.41 -6.12 -6.02
N LEU A 168 21.26 -4.82 -6.22
CA LEU A 168 21.21 -4.21 -7.56
C LEU A 168 22.62 -3.90 -8.05
N CYS A 169 22.93 -4.38 -9.25
CA CYS A 169 24.18 -4.11 -9.97
C CYS A 169 23.92 -3.16 -11.16
N SER A 170 24.90 -2.33 -11.51
CA SER A 170 24.80 -1.43 -12.68
C SER A 170 24.86 -2.20 -14.00
N SER A 171 25.72 -3.20 -14.07
CA SER A 171 25.84 -4.16 -15.18
C SER A 171 25.27 -5.52 -14.79
N TRP A 172 25.09 -6.38 -15.78
CA TRP A 172 24.61 -7.75 -15.55
C TRP A 172 25.56 -8.48 -14.59
N PRO A 173 25.06 -9.04 -13.48
CA PRO A 173 25.91 -9.74 -12.54
C PRO A 173 26.52 -11.02 -13.14
N THR A 174 27.79 -11.25 -12.85
CA THR A 174 28.56 -12.43 -13.26
C THR A 174 28.84 -13.37 -12.08
N VAL A 175 29.28 -14.60 -12.35
CA VAL A 175 29.67 -15.57 -11.29
C VAL A 175 30.89 -15.04 -10.52
N ASP A 176 31.84 -14.43 -11.21
CA ASP A 176 32.99 -13.77 -10.60
C ASP A 176 32.56 -12.68 -9.60
N LEU A 177 31.58 -11.84 -9.97
CA LEU A 177 31.04 -10.82 -9.07
C LEU A 177 30.36 -11.46 -7.86
N LEU A 178 29.58 -12.53 -8.08
CA LEU A 178 28.91 -13.27 -7.01
C LEU A 178 29.90 -13.81 -5.98
N ASN A 179 30.98 -14.47 -6.44
CA ASN A 179 32.02 -15.01 -5.58
C ASN A 179 32.78 -13.91 -4.84
N GLN A 180 33.14 -12.83 -5.53
CA GLN A 180 33.80 -11.67 -4.90
C GLN A 180 32.93 -11.00 -3.83
N VAL A 181 31.61 -10.90 -4.07
CA VAL A 181 30.67 -10.37 -3.06
C VAL A 181 30.59 -11.32 -1.88
N ALA A 182 30.52 -12.63 -2.09
CA ALA A 182 30.41 -13.62 -1.03
C ALA A 182 31.65 -13.65 -0.11
N GLU A 183 32.86 -13.64 -0.68
CA GLU A 183 34.12 -13.61 0.08
C GLU A 183 34.22 -12.35 0.95
N ARG A 184 34.03 -11.17 0.34
CA ARG A 184 34.07 -9.89 1.08
C ARG A 184 32.96 -9.79 2.10
N LEU A 185 31.76 -10.30 1.79
CA LEU A 185 30.63 -10.30 2.72
C LEU A 185 30.96 -11.12 3.97
N LEU A 186 31.60 -12.28 3.81
CA LEU A 186 32.04 -13.11 4.94
C LEU A 186 33.03 -12.35 5.84
N GLU A 187 34.05 -11.71 5.25
CA GLU A 187 35.03 -10.90 6.00
C GLU A 187 34.36 -9.78 6.80
N GLN A 188 33.42 -9.06 6.18
CA GLN A 188 32.69 -7.97 6.85
C GLN A 188 31.72 -8.47 7.94
N LEU A 189 31.11 -9.64 7.75
CA LEU A 189 30.22 -10.24 8.74
C LEU A 189 31.00 -10.79 9.95
N GLU A 190 32.20 -11.32 9.74
CA GLU A 190 33.10 -11.72 10.84
C GLU A 190 33.55 -10.52 11.67
N GLU A 191 33.78 -9.36 11.04
CA GLU A 191 34.09 -8.11 11.76
C GLU A 191 32.90 -7.62 12.62
N ILE A 192 31.67 -7.72 12.10
CA ILE A 192 30.46 -7.25 12.80
C ILE A 192 30.05 -8.22 13.91
N SER A 193 30.08 -9.52 13.64
CA SER A 193 29.66 -10.56 14.59
C SER A 193 30.36 -11.88 14.29
N ALA A 194 31.54 -12.06 14.90
CA ALA A 194 32.38 -13.22 14.71
C ALA A 194 31.65 -14.56 14.93
N GLY A 195 31.81 -15.50 14.00
CA GLY A 195 31.30 -16.88 14.07
C GLY A 195 29.77 -17.05 14.07
N THR A 196 29.00 -15.98 13.81
CA THR A 196 27.52 -16.03 13.81
C THR A 196 26.93 -16.42 12.47
N TYR A 197 27.66 -16.20 11.37
CA TYR A 197 27.13 -16.36 10.02
C TYR A 197 28.03 -17.25 9.16
N THR A 198 27.41 -18.01 8.27
CA THR A 198 28.10 -18.72 7.20
C THR A 198 27.58 -18.20 5.86
N VAL A 199 28.48 -17.99 4.91
CA VAL A 199 28.17 -17.43 3.59
C VAL A 199 28.50 -18.46 2.53
N SER A 200 27.53 -18.78 1.67
CA SER A 200 27.71 -19.71 0.55
C SER A 200 27.14 -19.10 -0.74
N PRO A 201 27.97 -18.83 -1.76
CA PRO A 201 27.49 -18.39 -3.07
C PRO A 201 26.87 -19.57 -3.83
N SER A 202 25.82 -19.29 -4.61
CA SER A 202 25.20 -20.26 -5.53
C SER A 202 24.97 -19.61 -6.90
N PRO A 203 25.82 -19.94 -7.90
CA PRO A 203 25.67 -19.42 -9.26
C PRO A 203 24.34 -19.84 -9.89
N GLU A 204 23.89 -21.08 -9.64
CA GLU A 204 22.63 -21.63 -10.16
C GLU A 204 21.39 -20.86 -9.66
N ALA A 205 21.44 -20.35 -8.43
CA ALA A 205 20.35 -19.56 -7.85
C ALA A 205 20.50 -18.05 -8.12
N ALA A 206 21.59 -17.61 -8.77
CA ALA A 206 22.00 -16.22 -8.88
C ALA A 206 21.97 -15.49 -7.52
N ALA A 207 22.38 -16.17 -6.45
CA ALA A 207 22.19 -15.71 -5.08
C ALA A 207 23.34 -16.09 -4.14
N VAL A 208 23.52 -15.28 -3.10
CA VAL A 208 24.40 -15.57 -1.95
C VAL A 208 23.52 -15.92 -0.76
N PHE A 209 23.75 -17.08 -0.14
CA PHE A 209 23.02 -17.50 1.04
C PHE A 209 23.84 -17.21 2.30
N VAL A 210 23.21 -16.52 3.26
CA VAL A 210 23.77 -16.22 4.58
C VAL A 210 22.96 -17.00 5.61
N LYS A 211 23.57 -18.02 6.23
CA LYS A 211 22.91 -18.83 7.28
C LYS A 211 23.41 -18.44 8.65
N CYS A 212 22.47 -18.19 9.57
CA CYS A 212 22.77 -17.95 10.98
C CYS A 212 23.08 -19.27 11.70
N THR A 213 24.18 -19.33 12.47
CA THR A 213 24.62 -20.54 13.20
C THR A 213 23.95 -20.70 14.58
N LYS A 214 23.19 -19.69 15.02
CA LYS A 214 22.44 -19.73 16.29
C LYS A 214 21.20 -20.63 16.19
N GLU A 215 20.59 -20.93 17.33
CA GLU A 215 19.48 -21.89 17.53
C GLU A 215 18.26 -21.69 16.61
N SER A 216 18.12 -20.55 15.93
CA SER A 216 17.03 -20.28 14.97
C SER A 216 17.37 -20.54 13.50
N ALA A 217 18.61 -20.92 13.12
CA ALA A 217 19.04 -21.32 11.77
C ALA A 217 18.35 -20.62 10.56
N MET A 218 18.09 -19.31 10.64
CA MET A 218 17.49 -18.54 9.55
C MET A 218 18.47 -18.44 8.38
N THR A 219 17.92 -18.50 7.16
CA THR A 219 18.64 -18.37 5.91
C THR A 219 18.22 -17.09 5.20
N LEU A 220 19.17 -16.19 4.97
CA LEU A 220 18.97 -14.97 4.20
C LEU A 220 19.57 -15.12 2.80
N SER A 221 18.72 -15.02 1.78
CA SER A 221 19.05 -15.10 0.36
C SER A 221 19.26 -13.70 -0.22
N ILE A 222 20.43 -13.44 -0.79
CA ILE A 222 20.76 -12.18 -1.46
C ILE A 222 20.78 -12.45 -2.96
N HIS A 223 19.75 -12.02 -3.67
CA HIS A 223 19.65 -12.19 -5.12
C HIS A 223 20.34 -11.06 -5.87
N LEU A 224 21.28 -11.40 -6.77
CA LEU A 224 21.97 -10.41 -7.60
C LEU A 224 21.18 -10.19 -8.88
N THR A 225 20.92 -8.93 -9.22
CA THR A 225 20.25 -8.57 -10.47
C THR A 225 20.62 -7.17 -10.94
N SER A 226 20.30 -6.85 -12.19
CA SER A 226 20.51 -5.52 -12.76
C SER A 226 19.27 -5.06 -13.54
N PRO A 227 18.87 -3.79 -13.46
CA PRO A 227 17.79 -3.25 -14.30
C PRO A 227 18.00 -3.48 -15.80
N SER A 228 19.27 -3.55 -16.24
CA SER A 228 19.67 -3.75 -17.64
C SER A 228 19.19 -5.09 -18.21
N VAL A 229 19.02 -6.12 -17.38
CA VAL A 229 18.53 -7.46 -17.78
C VAL A 229 17.13 -7.39 -18.41
N ARG A 230 16.31 -6.43 -17.99
CA ARG A 230 14.95 -6.25 -18.53
C ARG A 230 14.94 -5.43 -19.82
N THR A 231 15.88 -4.51 -20.00
CA THR A 231 15.93 -3.62 -21.18
C THR A 231 16.28 -4.39 -22.46
N GLU A 232 17.13 -5.41 -22.37
CA GLU A 232 17.43 -6.27 -23.53
C GLU A 232 16.23 -7.11 -23.98
N GLN A 233 15.32 -7.44 -23.05
CA GLN A 233 14.11 -8.19 -23.36
C GLN A 233 13.10 -7.41 -24.21
N THR A 234 13.14 -6.07 -24.14
CA THR A 234 12.29 -5.20 -24.98
C THR A 234 12.86 -4.93 -26.37
N ASN A 235 14.14 -5.26 -26.62
CA ASN A 235 14.80 -4.96 -27.89
C ASN A 235 14.91 -6.18 -28.83
N GLU A 236 14.57 -7.39 -28.38
CA GLU A 236 14.61 -8.60 -29.21
C GLU A 236 13.21 -8.99 -29.71
N PRO A 237 12.94 -8.98 -31.04
CA PRO A 237 11.71 -9.55 -31.59
C PRO A 237 11.70 -11.09 -31.44
N ALA A 238 10.51 -11.64 -31.22
CA ALA A 238 10.26 -13.01 -30.76
C ALA A 238 10.65 -14.17 -31.71
N GLU A 239 11.41 -13.94 -32.79
CA GLU A 239 11.72 -14.97 -33.80
C GLU A 239 13.12 -15.59 -33.66
N GLU A 240 14.01 -15.06 -32.83
CA GLU A 240 15.38 -15.61 -32.68
C GLU A 240 15.53 -16.43 -31.40
N LYS A 241 14.76 -17.52 -31.30
CA LYS A 241 14.88 -18.46 -30.17
C LYS A 241 15.94 -19.55 -30.35
N GLU A 242 16.63 -19.61 -31.48
CA GLU A 242 17.72 -20.55 -31.67
C GLU A 242 18.86 -19.86 -32.44
N THR A 243 20.02 -19.75 -31.79
CA THR A 243 21.27 -19.18 -32.32
C THR A 243 21.38 -17.66 -32.41
N GLN A 244 21.51 -16.98 -31.25
CA GLN A 244 22.32 -15.77 -31.20
C GLN A 244 23.35 -15.83 -30.08
N THR A 245 24.59 -15.68 -30.51
CA THR A 245 25.81 -15.63 -29.73
C THR A 245 25.85 -14.35 -28.91
N VAL A 246 25.84 -14.57 -27.60
CA VAL A 246 26.09 -13.64 -26.50
C VAL A 246 27.28 -12.71 -26.77
N ASP A 247 27.04 -11.40 -26.90
CA ASP A 247 28.04 -10.32 -26.72
C ASP A 247 28.23 -9.94 -25.24
N GLY A 248 27.71 -10.77 -24.32
CA GLY A 248 28.00 -10.72 -22.89
C GLY A 248 29.24 -11.56 -22.52
N PRO A 249 29.86 -11.31 -21.36
CA PRO A 249 30.86 -12.23 -20.82
C PRO A 249 30.29 -13.66 -20.73
N PRO A 250 31.07 -14.73 -20.97
CA PRO A 250 30.61 -16.11 -20.85
C PRO A 250 30.21 -16.52 -19.41
N ASP A 251 30.38 -15.60 -18.45
CA ASP A 251 30.23 -15.82 -17.00
C ASP A 251 28.98 -15.15 -16.40
N VAL A 252 27.95 -14.91 -17.22
CA VAL A 252 26.74 -14.18 -16.80
C VAL A 252 25.77 -15.10 -16.03
N LEU A 253 25.19 -14.58 -14.93
CA LEU A 253 24.20 -15.31 -14.14
C LEU A 253 22.89 -15.57 -14.90
N ASP A 254 22.15 -16.62 -14.49
CA ASP A 254 20.89 -17.01 -15.11
C ASP A 254 19.90 -15.83 -15.19
N ARG A 255 19.58 -15.47 -16.44
CA ARG A 255 18.64 -14.41 -16.81
C ARG A 255 17.31 -14.56 -16.08
N GLN A 256 16.76 -15.77 -16.00
CA GLN A 256 15.43 -15.98 -15.44
C GLN A 256 15.40 -15.71 -13.93
N LYS A 257 16.48 -16.05 -13.22
CA LYS A 257 16.62 -15.76 -11.78
C LYS A 257 16.77 -14.26 -11.53
N CYS A 258 17.56 -13.57 -12.34
CA CYS A 258 17.71 -12.12 -12.25
C CYS A 258 16.38 -11.39 -12.52
N LEU A 259 15.58 -11.84 -13.49
CA LEU A 259 14.25 -11.31 -13.77
C LEU A 259 13.26 -11.59 -12.62
N SER A 260 13.30 -12.78 -12.05
CA SER A 260 12.49 -13.14 -10.86
C SER A 260 12.80 -12.25 -9.66
N ALA A 261 14.08 -11.90 -9.45
CA ALA A 261 14.48 -10.95 -8.41
C ALA A 261 13.92 -9.53 -8.69
N LEU A 262 13.95 -9.07 -9.94
CA LEU A 262 13.34 -7.78 -10.33
C LEU A 262 11.81 -7.79 -10.22
N ALA A 263 11.15 -8.90 -10.51
CA ALA A 263 9.72 -9.08 -10.26
C ALA A 263 9.41 -8.97 -8.76
N SER A 264 10.15 -9.71 -7.92
CA SER A 264 10.02 -9.64 -6.46
C SER A 264 10.25 -8.24 -5.90
N LEU A 265 11.18 -7.48 -6.47
CA LEU A 265 11.39 -6.07 -6.13
C LEU A 265 10.20 -5.18 -6.50
N ARG A 266 9.58 -5.39 -7.66
CA ARG A 266 8.34 -4.68 -8.05
C ARG A 266 7.19 -5.06 -7.13
N HIS A 267 7.03 -6.34 -6.81
CA HIS A 267 5.99 -6.81 -5.88
C HIS A 267 6.13 -6.15 -4.51
N ALA A 268 7.35 -6.05 -3.98
CA ALA A 268 7.60 -5.36 -2.72
C ALA A 268 7.22 -3.87 -2.79
N LYS A 269 7.61 -3.16 -3.86
CA LYS A 269 7.25 -1.74 -4.06
C LYS A 269 5.74 -1.53 -4.20
N TRP A 270 5.08 -2.38 -4.98
CA TRP A 270 3.62 -2.35 -5.15
C TRP A 270 2.91 -2.61 -3.82
N PHE A 271 3.35 -3.62 -3.07
CA PHE A 271 2.76 -3.97 -1.78
C PHE A 271 2.88 -2.81 -0.79
N GLN A 272 4.05 -2.16 -0.74
CA GLN A 272 4.26 -0.98 0.09
C GLN A 272 3.37 0.20 -0.30
N ALA A 273 3.15 0.42 -1.59
CA ALA A 273 2.33 1.52 -2.08
C ALA A 273 0.82 1.27 -1.94
N LYS A 274 0.37 0.01 -2.04
CA LYS A 274 -1.06 -0.34 -2.14
C LYS A 274 -1.63 -1.03 -0.90
N VAL A 275 -0.85 -1.88 -0.23
CA VAL A 275 -1.36 -2.77 0.82
C VAL A 275 -0.95 -2.34 2.22
N SER A 276 0.28 -1.85 2.41
CA SER A 276 0.85 -1.61 3.75
C SER A 276 0.06 -0.67 4.65
N SER A 277 -0.75 0.24 4.10
CA SER A 277 -1.59 1.17 4.87
C SER A 277 -2.87 0.53 5.42
N ASP A 278 -3.30 -0.62 4.87
CA ASP A 278 -4.51 -1.32 5.29
C ASP A 278 -4.17 -2.51 6.20
N VAL A 279 -4.34 -2.29 7.51
CA VAL A 279 -4.08 -3.29 8.54
C VAL A 279 -4.98 -4.53 8.37
N SER A 280 -6.23 -4.36 7.95
CA SER A 280 -7.16 -5.48 7.75
C SER A 280 -6.67 -6.39 6.63
N VAL A 281 -6.25 -5.82 5.50
CA VAL A 281 -5.71 -6.56 4.35
C VAL A 281 -4.46 -7.35 4.77
N VAL A 282 -3.50 -6.70 5.44
CA VAL A 282 -2.25 -7.36 5.89
C VAL A 282 -2.54 -8.52 6.85
N VAL A 283 -3.48 -8.33 7.80
CA VAL A 283 -3.89 -9.40 8.73
C VAL A 283 -4.52 -10.58 7.96
N VAL A 284 -5.39 -10.30 7.00
CA VAL A 284 -6.02 -11.35 6.18
C VAL A 284 -4.99 -12.10 5.34
N ILE A 285 -4.02 -11.41 4.71
CA ILE A 285 -2.94 -12.07 3.96
C ILE A 285 -2.16 -13.03 4.88
N ARG A 286 -1.78 -12.60 6.09
CA ARG A 286 -1.09 -13.46 7.06
C ARG A 286 -1.90 -14.71 7.43
N ILE A 287 -3.20 -14.55 7.70
CA ILE A 287 -4.09 -15.67 8.03
C ILE A 287 -4.27 -16.62 6.84
N MET A 288 -4.42 -16.07 5.63
CA MET A 288 -4.54 -16.86 4.42
C MET A 288 -3.23 -17.60 4.10
N ARG A 289 -2.06 -17.00 4.37
CA ARG A 289 -0.76 -17.68 4.27
C ARG A 289 -0.70 -18.89 5.21
N ASP A 290 -1.07 -18.71 6.48
CA ASP A 290 -1.18 -19.84 7.43
C ASP A 290 -2.16 -20.92 6.93
N LEU A 291 -3.31 -20.54 6.36
CA LEU A 291 -4.25 -21.48 5.75
C LEU A 291 -3.60 -22.27 4.60
N CYS A 292 -2.85 -21.60 3.74
CA CYS A 292 -2.13 -22.22 2.61
C CYS A 292 -1.04 -23.19 3.08
N THR A 293 -0.42 -22.93 4.23
CA THR A 293 0.56 -23.83 4.84
C THR A 293 -0.11 -25.04 5.50
N ARG A 294 -1.25 -24.85 6.18
CA ARG A 294 -1.95 -25.93 6.90
C ARG A 294 -2.80 -26.83 6.00
N VAL A 295 -3.35 -26.30 4.91
CA VAL A 295 -4.28 -27.02 4.03
C VAL A 295 -3.65 -27.15 2.64
N PRO A 296 -3.17 -28.36 2.26
CA PRO A 296 -2.43 -28.57 1.01
C PRO A 296 -3.16 -28.12 -0.27
N SER A 297 -4.50 -28.17 -0.28
CA SER A 297 -5.30 -27.70 -1.42
C SER A 297 -5.08 -26.22 -1.72
N TRP A 298 -4.68 -25.41 -0.72
CA TRP A 298 -4.49 -23.96 -0.85
C TRP A 298 -3.04 -23.58 -1.13
N THR A 299 -2.08 -24.48 -0.92
CA THR A 299 -0.65 -24.24 -1.13
C THR A 299 -0.31 -23.62 -2.50
N PRO A 300 -0.96 -23.98 -3.62
CA PRO A 300 -0.67 -23.38 -4.92
C PRO A 300 -0.91 -21.85 -5.01
N LEU A 301 -1.70 -21.27 -4.10
CA LEU A 301 -1.91 -19.82 -4.04
C LEU A 301 -0.82 -19.07 -3.27
N LEU A 302 0.03 -19.78 -2.51
CA LEU A 302 0.99 -19.16 -1.60
C LEU A 302 1.94 -18.22 -2.36
N GLY A 303 2.10 -17.00 -1.83
CA GLY A 303 2.96 -15.96 -2.40
C GLY A 303 2.17 -14.91 -3.16
N TRP A 304 2.65 -14.51 -4.33
CA TRP A 304 2.14 -13.38 -5.08
C TRP A 304 0.65 -13.47 -5.50
N PRO A 305 0.12 -14.62 -5.97
CA PRO A 305 -1.29 -14.72 -6.35
C PRO A 305 -2.23 -14.46 -5.16
N LEU A 306 -1.89 -14.97 -3.97
CA LEU A 306 -2.66 -14.73 -2.75
C LEU A 306 -2.65 -13.25 -2.35
N GLU A 307 -1.50 -12.59 -2.40
CA GLU A 307 -1.38 -11.17 -2.04
C GLU A 307 -2.26 -10.29 -2.93
N LEU A 308 -2.22 -10.51 -4.25
CA LEU A 308 -3.07 -9.80 -5.23
C LEU A 308 -4.54 -10.11 -5.04
N LEU A 309 -4.89 -11.38 -4.83
CA LEU A 309 -6.28 -11.80 -4.63
C LEU A 309 -6.91 -11.09 -3.43
N VAL A 310 -6.21 -11.10 -2.29
CA VAL A 310 -6.72 -10.50 -1.06
C VAL A 310 -6.88 -8.99 -1.20
N GLU A 311 -5.88 -8.29 -1.76
CA GLU A 311 -5.96 -6.85 -2.00
C GLU A 311 -7.12 -6.51 -2.94
N LYS A 312 -7.22 -7.19 -4.08
CA LYS A 312 -8.24 -6.90 -5.10
C LYS A 312 -9.65 -7.18 -4.58
N VAL A 313 -9.85 -8.27 -3.85
CA VAL A 313 -11.16 -8.63 -3.30
C VAL A 313 -11.61 -7.64 -2.23
N ILE A 314 -10.71 -7.22 -1.34
CA ILE A 314 -11.06 -6.25 -0.29
C ILE A 314 -11.18 -4.84 -0.88
N GLY A 315 -10.33 -4.47 -1.83
CA GLY A 315 -10.32 -3.16 -2.48
C GLY A 315 -11.57 -2.85 -3.33
N THR A 316 -12.35 -3.87 -3.69
CA THR A 316 -13.66 -3.69 -4.35
C THR A 316 -14.81 -3.39 -3.38
N ALA A 317 -14.56 -3.39 -2.07
CA ALA A 317 -15.59 -3.07 -1.09
C ALA A 317 -15.85 -1.55 -1.05
N GLU A 318 -17.12 -1.15 -0.99
CA GLU A 318 -17.53 0.26 -0.94
C GLU A 318 -17.18 0.96 0.39
N ARG A 319 -16.87 0.18 1.42
CA ARG A 319 -16.52 0.66 2.76
C ARG A 319 -15.36 -0.14 3.34
N LYS A 320 -14.69 0.44 4.33
CA LYS A 320 -13.68 -0.28 5.09
C LYS A 320 -14.28 -1.47 5.84
N MET A 321 -13.59 -2.60 5.76
CA MET A 321 -14.00 -3.86 6.36
C MET A 321 -13.07 -4.24 7.51
N LYS A 322 -13.63 -4.87 8.54
CA LYS A 322 -12.83 -5.47 9.63
C LYS A 322 -12.24 -6.79 9.17
N ALA A 323 -11.18 -7.25 9.83
CA ALA A 323 -10.45 -8.45 9.46
C ALA A 323 -11.33 -9.70 9.26
N SER A 324 -12.36 -9.94 10.09
CA SER A 324 -13.24 -11.12 9.89
C SER A 324 -14.18 -10.99 8.70
N GLU A 325 -14.60 -9.76 8.38
CA GLU A 325 -15.44 -9.48 7.24
C GLU A 325 -14.62 -9.59 5.94
N SER A 326 -13.43 -8.99 5.93
CA SER A 326 -12.45 -9.10 4.85
C SER A 326 -12.06 -10.55 4.59
N PHE A 327 -11.75 -11.33 5.63
CA PHE A 327 -11.44 -12.76 5.50
C PHE A 327 -12.60 -13.54 4.87
N ARG A 328 -13.84 -13.29 5.31
CA ARG A 328 -15.01 -13.95 4.73
C ARG A 328 -15.22 -13.57 3.26
N ARG A 329 -15.06 -12.29 2.92
CA ARG A 329 -15.19 -11.80 1.54
C ARG A 329 -14.20 -12.48 0.58
N VAL A 330 -12.97 -12.72 1.05
CA VAL A 330 -11.98 -13.52 0.29
C VAL A 330 -12.49 -14.94 0.05
N LEU A 331 -13.06 -15.60 1.06
CA LEU A 331 -13.67 -16.92 0.89
C LEU A 331 -14.87 -16.88 -0.07
N GLU A 332 -15.71 -15.85 -0.01
CA GLU A 332 -16.86 -15.65 -0.92
C GLU A 332 -16.41 -15.54 -2.38
N CYS A 333 -15.38 -14.73 -2.64
CA CYS A 333 -14.83 -14.56 -3.98
C CYS A 333 -14.25 -15.86 -4.55
N ILE A 334 -13.50 -16.61 -3.74
CA ILE A 334 -12.94 -17.90 -4.22
C ILE A 334 -14.05 -18.94 -4.41
N ALA A 335 -15.03 -18.96 -3.50
CA ALA A 335 -16.16 -19.89 -3.54
C ALA A 335 -17.09 -19.66 -4.73
N SER A 336 -17.17 -18.43 -5.25
CA SER A 336 -17.96 -18.11 -6.45
C SER A 336 -17.35 -18.66 -7.75
N GLY A 337 -16.15 -19.23 -7.69
CA GLY A 337 -15.45 -19.76 -8.86
C GLY A 337 -14.56 -18.73 -9.56
N PHE A 338 -14.17 -17.64 -8.89
CA PHE A 338 -13.29 -16.61 -9.48
C PHE A 338 -11.94 -17.14 -9.98
N LEU A 339 -11.47 -18.29 -9.47
CA LEU A 339 -10.24 -18.95 -9.92
C LEU A 339 -10.48 -20.06 -10.96
N MET A 340 -11.70 -20.29 -11.42
CA MET A 340 -11.98 -21.31 -12.45
C MET A 340 -11.38 -20.90 -13.80
N GLU A 341 -11.24 -21.87 -14.71
CA GLU A 341 -10.58 -21.67 -16.02
C GLU A 341 -11.30 -20.63 -16.91
N ASP A 342 -12.63 -20.56 -16.81
CA ASP A 342 -13.45 -19.60 -17.55
C ASP A 342 -13.47 -18.19 -16.93
N ALA A 343 -12.80 -17.99 -15.79
CA ALA A 343 -12.77 -16.72 -15.07
C ALA A 343 -11.68 -15.78 -15.64
N PRO A 344 -11.84 -14.45 -15.49
CA PRO A 344 -10.88 -13.47 -16.05
C PRO A 344 -9.49 -13.48 -15.39
N GLY A 345 -9.27 -14.28 -14.34
CA GLY A 345 -7.99 -14.39 -13.64
C GLY A 345 -7.60 -13.16 -12.81
N ILE A 346 -6.36 -13.18 -12.33
CA ILE A 346 -5.76 -12.14 -11.49
C ILE A 346 -4.68 -11.42 -12.31
N LYS A 347 -5.06 -10.31 -12.95
CA LYS A 347 -4.10 -9.43 -13.64
C LYS A 347 -2.98 -8.99 -12.69
N ASP A 348 -1.73 -9.20 -13.11
CA ASP A 348 -0.53 -8.75 -12.41
C ASP A 348 -0.27 -7.24 -12.68
N PRO A 349 -0.36 -6.36 -11.67
CA PRO A 349 -0.11 -4.93 -11.84
C PRO A 349 1.38 -4.58 -11.96
N CYS A 350 2.27 -5.52 -11.68
CA CYS A 350 3.71 -5.31 -11.76
C CYS A 350 4.24 -5.62 -13.16
N GLU A 351 3.53 -6.38 -14.00
CA GLU A 351 3.92 -6.68 -15.38
C GLU A 351 3.36 -5.70 -16.42
N LYS A 352 4.08 -5.56 -17.54
CA LYS A 352 3.65 -4.69 -18.65
C LYS A 352 2.56 -5.35 -19.48
N GLU A 353 2.78 -6.62 -19.80
CA GLU A 353 1.83 -7.46 -20.53
C GLU A 353 0.69 -7.89 -19.61
N ASP A 354 -0.45 -8.25 -20.20
CA ASP A 354 -1.60 -8.81 -19.48
C ASP A 354 -1.28 -10.24 -19.01
N VAL A 355 -0.57 -10.33 -17.88
CA VAL A 355 -0.20 -11.60 -17.23
C VAL A 355 -1.21 -11.93 -16.13
N ASP A 356 -1.76 -13.14 -16.17
CA ASP A 356 -2.53 -13.70 -15.06
C ASP A 356 -1.58 -14.32 -14.01
N ALA A 357 -1.56 -13.75 -12.81
CA ALA A 357 -0.78 -14.24 -11.69
C ALA A 357 -1.21 -15.65 -11.24
N ALA A 358 -2.44 -16.07 -11.53
CA ALA A 358 -2.96 -17.40 -11.22
C ALA A 358 -2.77 -18.41 -12.36
N ALA A 359 -2.13 -18.04 -13.48
CA ALA A 359 -2.01 -18.89 -14.67
C ALA A 359 -1.35 -20.26 -14.39
N GLY A 360 -0.44 -20.33 -13.40
CA GLY A 360 0.24 -21.56 -13.01
C GLY A 360 -0.65 -22.61 -12.33
N LEU A 361 -1.90 -22.28 -11.99
CA LEU A 361 -2.83 -23.22 -11.36
C LEU A 361 -3.44 -24.17 -12.41
N THR A 362 -3.29 -25.47 -12.17
CA THR A 362 -3.97 -26.52 -12.94
C THR A 362 -5.48 -26.51 -12.68
N THR A 363 -6.27 -27.02 -13.64
CA THR A 363 -7.74 -27.15 -13.50
C THR A 363 -8.14 -27.89 -12.22
N GLN A 364 -7.40 -28.96 -11.85
CA GLN A 364 -7.66 -29.70 -10.61
C GLN A 364 -7.34 -28.89 -9.34
N GLN A 365 -6.27 -28.11 -9.35
CA GLN A 365 -5.96 -27.22 -8.21
C GLN A 365 -7.03 -26.15 -8.06
N ARG A 366 -7.51 -25.55 -9.15
CA ARG A 366 -8.59 -24.57 -9.15
C ARG A 366 -9.87 -25.14 -8.53
N GLU A 367 -10.30 -26.32 -8.98
CA GLU A 367 -11.46 -27.03 -8.42
C GLU A 367 -11.29 -27.31 -6.92
N ASN A 368 -10.14 -27.85 -6.50
CA ASN A 368 -9.87 -28.18 -5.10
C ASN A 368 -9.90 -26.92 -4.20
N ILE A 369 -9.35 -25.81 -4.67
CA ILE A 369 -9.35 -24.52 -3.95
C ILE A 369 -10.79 -24.01 -3.82
N THR A 370 -11.55 -23.98 -4.93
CA THR A 370 -12.94 -23.50 -4.96
C THR A 370 -13.84 -24.35 -4.07
N GLN A 371 -13.77 -25.68 -4.17
CA GLN A 371 -14.52 -26.58 -3.30
C GLN A 371 -14.17 -26.37 -1.81
N SER A 372 -12.88 -26.23 -1.50
CA SER A 372 -12.45 -25.97 -0.13
C SER A 372 -12.93 -24.61 0.39
N ALA A 373 -12.95 -23.58 -0.45
CA ALA A 373 -13.47 -22.25 -0.11
C ALA A 373 -14.98 -22.27 0.13
N GLN A 374 -15.74 -22.99 -0.70
CA GLN A 374 -17.19 -23.18 -0.51
C GLN A 374 -17.52 -23.87 0.81
N LEU A 375 -16.72 -24.85 1.23
CA LEU A 375 -16.85 -25.48 2.54
C LEU A 375 -16.49 -24.51 3.67
N ALA A 376 -15.35 -23.82 3.56
CA ALA A 376 -14.91 -22.85 4.56
C ALA A 376 -15.92 -21.71 4.75
N LEU A 377 -16.51 -21.20 3.67
CA LEU A 377 -17.53 -20.16 3.71
C LEU A 377 -18.78 -20.61 4.48
N ARG A 378 -19.28 -21.82 4.21
CA ARG A 378 -20.41 -22.40 4.95
C ARG A 378 -20.08 -22.57 6.43
N LEU A 379 -18.88 -23.05 6.75
CA LEU A 379 -18.43 -23.13 8.15
C LEU A 379 -18.42 -21.75 8.82
N CYS A 380 -17.96 -20.70 8.14
CA CYS A 380 -18.00 -19.32 8.63
C CYS A 380 -19.44 -18.84 8.87
N ALA A 381 -20.36 -19.09 7.93
CA ALA A 381 -21.77 -18.72 8.04
C ALA A 381 -22.46 -19.40 9.24
N PHE A 382 -22.15 -20.67 9.52
CA PHE A 382 -22.69 -21.42 10.65
C PHE A 382 -21.90 -21.26 11.96
N GLY A 383 -21.09 -20.20 12.10
CA GLY A 383 -20.37 -19.88 13.34
C GLY A 383 -19.21 -20.82 13.67
N GLN A 384 -18.74 -21.60 12.70
CA GLN A 384 -17.66 -22.59 12.81
C GLN A 384 -16.33 -22.11 12.22
N MET A 385 -16.12 -20.79 12.08
CA MET A 385 -14.89 -20.18 11.56
C MET A 385 -13.60 -20.67 12.25
N HIS A 386 -13.66 -20.96 13.54
CA HIS A 386 -12.55 -21.57 14.30
C HIS A 386 -12.01 -22.86 13.65
N LYS A 387 -12.86 -23.69 13.04
CA LYS A 387 -12.42 -24.92 12.33
C LYS A 387 -11.60 -24.58 11.09
N VAL A 388 -12.01 -23.55 10.35
CA VAL A 388 -11.27 -23.06 9.17
C VAL A 388 -9.89 -22.54 9.57
N LEU A 389 -9.85 -21.81 10.68
CA LEU A 389 -8.62 -21.22 11.24
C LEU A 389 -7.76 -22.22 12.01
N GLY A 390 -8.20 -23.47 12.19
CA GLY A 390 -7.48 -24.48 12.96
C GLY A 390 -7.37 -24.16 14.45
N LEU A 391 -8.31 -23.40 14.99
CA LEU A 391 -8.37 -23.05 16.42
C LEU A 391 -9.26 -24.02 17.17
N ASP A 392 -8.72 -24.61 18.23
CA ASP A 392 -9.51 -25.38 19.18
C ASP A 392 -10.48 -24.45 19.92
N ARG A 393 -11.78 -24.80 19.89
CA ARG A 393 -12.75 -24.12 20.74
C ARG A 393 -12.44 -24.47 22.19
N LYS A 394 -11.84 -23.53 22.93
CA LYS A 394 -11.98 -23.54 24.39
C LYS A 394 -13.49 -23.52 24.69
N PRO A 395 -14.04 -24.49 25.44
CA PRO A 395 -15.45 -24.48 25.75
C PRO A 395 -15.78 -23.14 26.39
N LEU A 396 -16.78 -22.44 25.85
CA LEU A 396 -17.34 -21.27 26.49
C LEU A 396 -17.82 -21.75 27.86
N GLN A 397 -17.05 -21.45 28.91
CA GLN A 397 -17.52 -21.59 30.29
C GLN A 397 -18.89 -20.90 30.32
N PRO A 398 -19.96 -21.62 30.69
CA PRO A 398 -21.29 -21.03 30.73
C PRO A 398 -21.19 -19.77 31.58
N ARG A 399 -21.54 -18.61 31.00
CA ARG A 399 -21.71 -17.39 31.78
C ARG A 399 -22.70 -17.74 32.89
N ARG A 400 -22.23 -17.84 34.13
CA ARG A 400 -23.12 -17.96 35.28
C ARG A 400 -24.09 -16.79 35.19
N PRO A 401 -25.41 -17.02 35.24
CA PRO A 401 -26.36 -15.92 35.30
C PRO A 401 -26.01 -15.09 36.53
N MET A 402 -25.76 -13.79 36.35
CA MET A 402 -25.54 -12.85 37.44
C MET A 402 -26.82 -12.77 38.28
N GLY A 403 -26.88 -13.61 39.31
CA GLY A 403 -27.83 -13.53 40.40
C GLY A 403 -27.20 -12.78 41.57
N ALA A 404 -27.81 -11.64 41.89
CA ALA A 404 -27.74 -10.85 43.12
C ALA A 404 -26.80 -11.33 44.25
N TYR A 405 -25.77 -10.54 44.57
CA TYR A 405 -25.36 -10.29 45.95
C TYR A 405 -24.89 -8.83 46.10
N GLY A 406 -25.40 -8.19 47.15
CA GLY A 406 -25.34 -6.75 47.36
C GLY A 406 -24.04 -6.21 47.97
N ARG A 407 -24.05 -4.87 48.05
CA ARG A 407 -23.19 -3.95 48.82
C ARG A 407 -22.28 -4.59 49.88
N HIS A 408 -20.97 -4.45 49.74
CA HIS A 408 -20.10 -3.50 50.47
C HIS A 408 -18.62 -3.90 50.37
N ARG A 409 -17.75 -2.93 50.03
CA ARG A 409 -16.38 -2.65 50.55
C ARG A 409 -15.63 -1.81 49.52
N SER A 410 -15.57 -0.49 49.74
CA SER A 410 -14.45 0.24 50.35
C SER A 410 -13.29 0.46 49.38
N ALA A 411 -13.06 1.74 49.07
CA ALA A 411 -12.02 2.26 48.21
C ALA A 411 -10.61 1.80 48.61
N GLN A 412 -9.73 1.61 47.61
CA GLN A 412 -8.42 2.26 47.52
C GLN A 412 -7.69 1.89 46.21
N ILE A 413 -6.93 2.88 45.73
CA ILE A 413 -5.93 2.91 44.65
C ILE A 413 -6.47 3.36 43.25
N PRO A 414 -6.02 4.53 42.74
CA PRO A 414 -6.36 5.03 41.41
C PRO A 414 -5.57 4.29 40.30
N PRO A 415 -6.10 4.14 39.08
CA PRO A 415 -5.34 3.59 37.97
C PRO A 415 -4.29 4.60 37.51
N THR A 416 -3.04 4.19 37.63
CA THR A 416 -1.87 4.80 37.01
C THR A 416 -2.01 4.83 35.49
N SER A 417 -1.93 6.04 34.94
CA SER A 417 -1.29 6.44 33.69
C SER A 417 -1.18 5.42 32.55
N HIS A 418 -1.92 5.72 31.47
CA HIS A 418 -1.53 5.58 30.06
C HIS A 418 -0.13 4.99 29.80
N SER A 419 -0.07 3.72 29.38
CA SER A 419 1.05 3.19 28.60
C SER A 419 0.76 3.42 27.12
N SER A 420 0.98 4.66 26.69
CA SER A 420 1.23 4.99 25.29
C SER A 420 2.54 4.35 24.86
N LEU A 421 2.48 3.28 24.07
CA LEU A 421 3.66 2.81 23.33
C LEU A 421 3.96 3.83 22.23
N PRO A 422 5.18 4.40 22.16
CA PRO A 422 5.52 5.36 21.12
C PRO A 422 5.73 4.64 19.79
N ALA A 423 4.99 5.08 18.76
CA ALA A 423 5.34 4.83 17.38
C ALA A 423 6.68 5.54 17.10
N ARG A 424 7.79 4.79 17.12
CA ARG A 424 9.05 5.28 16.58
C ARG A 424 8.99 5.19 15.06
N SER A 425 8.69 6.33 14.44
CA SER A 425 8.97 6.62 13.04
C SER A 425 10.49 6.55 12.80
N PHE A 426 10.92 5.73 11.84
CA PHE A 426 12.26 5.82 11.28
C PHE A 426 12.36 7.06 10.37
N PRO A 427 13.44 7.86 10.45
CA PRO A 427 13.64 9.00 9.57
C PRO A 427 14.24 8.56 8.23
N PHE A 428 13.57 8.93 7.13
CA PHE A 428 14.20 9.03 5.82
C PHE A 428 13.86 10.40 5.24
N GLU A 429 14.88 11.24 5.10
CA GLU A 429 14.84 12.48 4.34
C GLU A 429 14.78 12.15 2.85
N ALA A 430 13.68 12.52 2.21
CA ALA A 430 13.63 12.77 0.78
C ALA A 430 12.75 14.01 0.57
N GLU A 431 13.38 15.06 0.04
CA GLU A 431 12.79 16.33 -0.37
C GLU A 431 11.44 16.10 -1.06
N ARG A 432 10.36 16.59 -0.44
CA ARG A 432 9.05 16.79 -1.07
C ARG A 432 8.69 18.26 -1.01
N ASP A 433 9.13 18.94 -2.07
CA ASP A 433 8.38 19.82 -2.95
C ASP A 433 7.23 20.69 -2.37
N ASP A 434 7.38 22.00 -2.58
CA ASP A 434 6.71 23.20 -2.07
C ASP A 434 5.20 23.39 -2.40
N ARG A 435 4.40 22.31 -2.38
CA ARG A 435 2.96 22.41 -2.72
C ARG A 435 2.02 22.68 -1.53
N GLU A 436 2.44 22.40 -0.31
CA GLU A 436 1.58 22.50 0.88
C GLU A 436 1.61 23.90 1.52
N SER A 437 2.76 24.59 1.43
CA SER A 437 2.92 25.99 1.84
C SER A 437 2.08 26.96 0.99
N SER A 438 1.88 26.61 -0.29
CA SER A 438 1.09 27.39 -1.25
C SER A 438 -0.42 27.33 -0.98
N ARG A 439 -0.92 26.24 -0.39
CA ARG A 439 -2.35 26.11 -0.03
C ARG A 439 -2.70 26.88 1.23
N LYS A 440 -1.86 26.81 2.28
CA LYS A 440 -2.08 27.56 3.53
C LYS A 440 -2.09 29.07 3.31
N ARG A 441 -1.18 29.58 2.49
CA ARG A 441 -1.13 31.02 2.13
C ARG A 441 -2.35 31.50 1.32
N ARG A 442 -3.08 30.59 0.66
CA ARG A 442 -4.28 30.95 -0.11
C ARG A 442 -5.52 31.00 0.78
N THR A 443 -5.62 30.14 1.80
CA THR A 443 -6.69 30.17 2.81
C THR A 443 -6.58 31.37 3.75
N GLU A 444 -5.38 31.76 4.18
CA GLU A 444 -5.21 32.93 5.07
C GLU A 444 -5.55 34.27 4.38
N ARG A 445 -5.29 34.39 3.07
CA ARG A 445 -5.67 35.59 2.30
C ARG A 445 -7.17 35.74 2.08
N ILE A 446 -7.93 34.64 2.11
CA ILE A 446 -9.40 34.68 1.94
C ILE A 446 -10.07 35.11 3.24
N SER A 447 -9.55 34.67 4.40
CA SER A 447 -10.06 35.09 5.71
C SER A 447 -9.79 36.56 6.02
N GLU A 448 -8.65 37.13 5.58
CA GLU A 448 -8.36 38.56 5.80
C GLU A 448 -9.22 39.49 4.92
N SER A 449 -9.76 39.00 3.80
CA SER A 449 -10.65 39.80 2.92
C SER A 449 -12.12 39.85 3.37
N GLU A 450 -12.56 38.93 4.24
CA GLU A 450 -13.94 38.93 4.75
C GLU A 450 -14.14 39.83 5.99
N GLU A 451 -13.07 40.22 6.69
CA GLU A 451 -13.16 41.09 7.87
C GLU A 451 -13.31 42.59 7.55
N SER A 452 -13.23 43.01 6.28
CA SER A 452 -13.22 44.44 5.90
C SER A 452 -14.53 45.02 5.34
N LEU A 453 -15.68 44.35 5.45
CA LEU A 453 -16.97 44.89 4.97
C LEU A 453 -17.91 45.28 6.12
N PRO A 454 -18.47 46.52 6.12
CA PRO A 454 -19.22 47.04 7.26
C PRO A 454 -20.62 46.40 7.38
N LYS A 455 -20.90 45.84 8.56
CA LYS A 455 -22.22 45.35 8.99
C LYS A 455 -23.20 46.50 9.25
N LYS A 456 -24.22 46.68 8.40
CA LYS A 456 -25.53 47.33 8.67
C LYS A 456 -26.52 46.81 7.61
N LEU A 457 -27.79 46.45 7.86
CA LEU A 457 -28.65 46.49 9.04
C LEU A 457 -29.71 45.38 8.85
N CYS A 458 -30.01 44.60 9.89
CA CYS A 458 -31.27 43.87 9.98
C CYS A 458 -32.38 44.85 10.37
N GLN A 459 -33.43 44.95 9.56
CA GLN A 459 -34.83 44.98 9.99
C GLN A 459 -35.75 44.63 8.82
#